data_AF-A0A954HL39-F1
#
_entry.id   AF-A0A954HL39-F1
#
_cell.length_a   1.000
_cell.length_b   1.000
_cell.length_c   1.000
_cell.angle_alpha   90.00
_cell.angle_beta   90.00
_cell.angle_gamma   90.00
#
_symmetry.space_group_name_H-M   'P 1'
#
loop_
_entity.id
_entity.type
_entity.pdbx_description
1 polymer ?
#
loop_
_entity_poly.entity_id
_entity_poly.type
_entity_poly.pdbx_seq_one_letter_code
_entity_poly.pdbx_strand_id
1 'polypeptide(L)'
;MSVLSDRINGSAVRSLRRPARFTAAAQVAFTACLQILLCAPNSTATELPESIRGVIRQSCLDCHHGPTAEGGLDLSSPTVTLDDREVRERWIVIHDRVRAGEMPPDQKGLSDSNRQRLLDTLNEAIAEADRADVTTNGRGPMRRLTREEFEQNLRDILKLPLLDIRDMLPEDRVAHRFNRTATALDMSRVQLAAYLDAVETSLQQAVAGVPEPPPGTMYRAAGTQLFSASGTFGEREAMFFAKDNKAVSDKELEELKDDPALELALFRSAHWPYFGY
;
A
#
# COMPACT_ATOMS: atom_id res chain seq x y z
N MET A 1 22.65 -60.12 12.06
CA MET A 1 23.37 -59.16 11.18
C MET A 1 23.55 -59.86 9.84
N SER A 2 22.60 -59.63 8.93
CA SER A 2 22.70 -58.70 7.80
C SER A 2 23.49 -59.25 6.61
N VAL A 3 22.85 -59.14 5.45
CA VAL A 3 23.38 -59.07 4.08
C VAL A 3 23.26 -60.34 3.23
N LEU A 4 22.22 -60.34 2.38
CA LEU A 4 22.24 -60.88 1.03
C LEU A 4 21.58 -59.83 0.13
N SER A 5 22.38 -59.25 -0.77
CA SER A 5 21.94 -58.30 -1.79
C SER A 5 21.75 -59.05 -3.09
N ASP A 6 20.49 -59.17 -3.52
CA ASP A 6 20.12 -59.62 -4.85
C ASP A 6 20.08 -58.42 -5.81
N ARG A 7 20.67 -58.61 -6.99
CA ARG A 7 20.36 -57.86 -8.21
C ARG A 7 19.25 -58.61 -8.94
N ILE A 8 18.10 -57.97 -9.18
CA ILE A 8 17.24 -58.29 -10.33
C ILE A 8 16.79 -56.99 -11.03
N ASN A 9 16.91 -57.07 -12.34
CA ASN A 9 16.63 -56.11 -13.40
C ASN A 9 15.12 -55.89 -13.57
N GLY A 10 14.67 -54.68 -13.93
CA GLY A 10 13.24 -54.41 -14.16
C GLY A 10 12.98 -53.08 -14.85
N SER A 11 12.86 -53.14 -16.17
CA SER A 11 12.47 -52.06 -17.09
C SER A 11 11.11 -51.43 -16.73
N ALA A 12 11.05 -50.09 -16.65
CA ALA A 12 9.79 -49.35 -16.60
C ALA A 12 9.67 -48.41 -17.81
N VAL A 13 8.65 -48.71 -18.62
CA VAL A 13 8.24 -48.02 -19.84
C VAL A 13 7.75 -46.60 -19.51
N ARG A 14 8.26 -45.61 -20.23
CA ARG A 14 7.92 -44.19 -20.09
C ARG A 14 6.57 -43.92 -20.78
N SER A 15 5.51 -43.73 -20.01
CA SER A 15 4.19 -43.39 -20.54
C SER A 15 4.10 -41.90 -20.89
N LEU A 16 3.85 -41.61 -22.18
CA LEU A 16 3.57 -40.26 -22.66
C LEU A 16 2.14 -39.89 -22.28
N ARG A 17 1.98 -38.91 -21.37
CA ARG A 17 0.67 -38.34 -21.04
C ARG A 17 0.17 -37.48 -22.21
N ARG A 18 -1.06 -37.76 -22.66
CA ARG A 18 -1.78 -36.98 -23.68
C ARG A 18 -2.08 -35.56 -23.17
N PRO A 19 -2.01 -34.52 -24.01
CA PRO A 19 -2.41 -33.17 -23.61
C PRO A 19 -3.93 -33.14 -23.41
N ALA A 20 -4.36 -32.56 -22.29
CA ALA A 20 -5.77 -32.34 -21.99
C ALA A 20 -6.37 -31.38 -23.04
N ARG A 21 -7.49 -31.77 -23.65
CA ARG A 21 -8.27 -30.93 -24.55
C ARG A 21 -8.96 -29.86 -23.70
N PHE A 22 -8.48 -28.63 -23.77
CA PHE A 22 -9.17 -27.48 -23.18
C PHE A 22 -10.51 -27.30 -23.89
N THR A 23 -11.59 -27.34 -23.13
CA THR A 23 -12.96 -27.12 -23.62
C THR A 23 -13.11 -25.66 -24.05
N ALA A 24 -13.86 -25.41 -25.14
CA ALA A 24 -14.05 -24.08 -25.74
C ALA A 24 -14.53 -22.99 -24.74
N ALA A 25 -15.17 -23.39 -23.63
CA ALA A 25 -15.60 -22.49 -22.57
C ALA A 25 -14.42 -21.86 -21.79
N ALA A 26 -13.31 -22.57 -21.61
CA ALA A 26 -12.12 -22.03 -20.93
C ALA A 26 -11.37 -21.00 -21.81
N GLN A 27 -11.55 -21.07 -23.12
CA GLN A 27 -10.87 -20.19 -24.08
C GLN A 27 -11.56 -18.82 -24.18
N VAL A 28 -12.88 -18.76 -24.01
CA VAL A 28 -13.66 -17.51 -23.98
C VAL A 28 -13.41 -16.71 -22.70
N ALA A 29 -13.28 -17.39 -21.55
CA ALA A 29 -12.99 -16.75 -20.27
C ALA A 29 -11.57 -16.13 -20.22
N PHE A 30 -10.59 -16.76 -20.88
CA PHE A 30 -9.21 -16.25 -20.92
C PHE A 30 -9.07 -15.02 -21.83
N THR A 31 -9.82 -14.95 -22.94
CA THR A 31 -9.86 -13.76 -23.81
C THR A 31 -10.60 -12.57 -23.19
N ALA A 32 -11.65 -12.83 -22.38
CA ALA A 32 -12.38 -11.77 -21.69
C ALA A 32 -11.54 -11.10 -20.58
N CYS A 33 -10.74 -11.87 -19.83
CA CYS A 33 -9.80 -11.31 -18.85
C CYS A 33 -8.65 -10.52 -19.49
N LEU A 34 -8.20 -10.89 -20.69
CA LEU A 34 -7.12 -10.16 -21.38
C LEU A 34 -7.59 -8.81 -21.94
N GLN A 35 -8.87 -8.67 -22.33
CA GLN A 35 -9.42 -7.37 -22.76
C GLN A 35 -9.66 -6.40 -21.60
N ILE A 36 -9.94 -6.90 -20.39
CA ILE A 36 -10.11 -6.05 -19.19
C ILE A 36 -8.76 -5.50 -18.70
N LEU A 37 -7.64 -6.22 -18.95
CA LEU A 37 -6.29 -5.76 -18.58
C LEU A 37 -5.68 -4.72 -19.53
N LEU A 38 -6.26 -4.49 -20.72
CA LEU A 38 -5.76 -3.49 -21.68
C LEU A 38 -6.48 -2.14 -21.61
N CYS A 39 -7.50 -2.00 -20.75
CA CYS A 39 -8.11 -0.70 -20.47
C CYS A 39 -7.30 0.01 -19.36
N ALA A 40 -6.03 0.31 -19.65
CA ALA A 40 -5.38 1.38 -18.92
C ALA A 40 -6.15 2.67 -19.26
N PRO A 41 -6.53 3.50 -18.27
CA PRO A 41 -7.02 4.83 -18.60
C PRO A 41 -5.90 5.52 -19.36
N ASN A 42 -6.08 5.74 -20.67
CA ASN A 42 -5.27 6.70 -21.37
C ASN A 42 -5.44 8.01 -20.59
N SER A 43 -4.34 8.55 -20.05
CA SER A 43 -4.29 9.93 -19.59
C SER A 43 -4.72 10.79 -20.76
N THR A 44 -6.01 11.16 -20.78
CA THR A 44 -6.50 12.14 -21.72
C THR A 44 -5.84 13.43 -21.30
N ALA A 45 -4.95 13.96 -22.14
CA ALA A 45 -4.43 15.30 -21.97
C ALA A 45 -5.62 16.21 -21.63
N THR A 46 -5.59 16.84 -20.45
CA THR A 46 -6.64 17.75 -20.02
C THR A 46 -6.60 18.97 -20.93
N GLU A 47 -7.32 18.90 -22.03
CA GLU A 47 -7.44 20.03 -22.93
C GLU A 47 -8.23 21.14 -22.24
N LEU A 48 -7.69 22.37 -22.26
CA LEU A 48 -8.44 23.53 -21.77
C LEU A 48 -9.76 23.67 -22.55
N PRO A 49 -10.84 24.09 -21.88
CA PRO A 49 -12.10 24.41 -22.55
C PRO A 49 -11.89 25.40 -23.70
N GLU A 50 -12.64 25.23 -24.80
CA GLU A 50 -12.53 26.11 -25.98
C GLU A 50 -12.78 27.59 -25.64
N SER A 51 -13.64 27.85 -24.64
CA SER A 51 -13.87 29.20 -24.12
C SER A 51 -12.59 29.87 -23.61
N ILE A 52 -11.74 29.12 -22.90
CA ILE A 52 -10.46 29.61 -22.37
C ILE A 52 -9.42 29.72 -23.48
N ARG A 53 -9.39 28.76 -24.41
CA ARG A 53 -8.53 28.87 -25.60
C ARG A 53 -8.86 30.11 -26.43
N GLY A 54 -10.14 30.46 -26.55
CA GLY A 54 -10.59 31.71 -27.15
C GLY A 54 -10.05 32.96 -26.43
N VAL A 55 -10.11 32.97 -25.09
CA VAL A 55 -9.56 34.07 -24.27
C VAL A 55 -8.05 34.22 -24.48
N ILE A 56 -7.30 33.12 -24.48
CA ILE A 56 -5.84 33.13 -24.72
C ILE A 56 -5.53 33.70 -26.11
N ARG A 57 -6.25 33.24 -27.15
CA ARG A 57 -6.05 33.73 -28.52
C ARG A 57 -6.34 35.23 -28.64
N GLN A 58 -7.37 35.71 -27.96
CA GLN A 58 -7.80 37.10 -28.05
C GLN A 58 -6.97 38.06 -27.19
N SER A 59 -6.46 37.60 -26.04
CA SER A 59 -5.92 38.50 -25.00
C SER A 59 -4.43 38.31 -24.74
N CYS A 60 -3.83 37.20 -25.21
CA CYS A 60 -2.43 36.86 -24.91
C CYS A 60 -1.55 36.85 -26.15
N LEU A 61 -2.07 36.46 -27.33
CA LEU A 61 -1.25 36.30 -28.54
C LEU A 61 -0.72 37.61 -29.13
N ASP A 62 -1.30 38.75 -28.77
CA ASP A 62 -0.79 40.05 -29.23
C ASP A 62 0.65 40.31 -28.74
N CYS A 63 0.99 39.81 -27.53
CA CYS A 63 2.32 39.95 -26.92
C CYS A 63 3.12 38.64 -26.91
N HIS A 64 2.43 37.49 -26.83
CA HIS A 64 3.03 36.17 -26.64
C HIS A 64 2.93 35.29 -27.91
N HIS A 65 3.34 35.82 -29.06
CA HIS A 65 3.35 35.10 -30.33
C HIS A 65 4.67 35.24 -31.08
N GLY A 66 5.26 34.10 -31.46
CA GLY A 66 6.39 34.02 -32.37
C GLY A 66 7.74 34.41 -31.75
N PRO A 67 8.78 34.67 -32.58
CA PRO A 67 10.16 34.81 -32.11
C PRO A 67 10.44 36.07 -31.30
N THR A 68 9.54 37.06 -31.34
CA THR A 68 9.63 38.32 -30.59
C THR A 68 8.71 38.36 -29.38
N ALA A 69 8.19 37.20 -28.95
CA ALA A 69 7.26 37.12 -27.83
C ALA A 69 7.85 37.68 -26.54
N GLU A 70 7.05 38.47 -25.83
CA GLU A 70 7.47 39.09 -24.57
C GLU A 70 7.82 38.03 -23.52
N GLY A 71 8.91 38.25 -22.79
CA GLY A 71 9.41 37.32 -21.79
C GLY A 71 9.84 35.96 -22.35
N GLY A 72 10.00 35.82 -23.68
CA GLY A 72 10.31 34.55 -24.33
C GLY A 72 9.18 33.52 -24.23
N LEU A 73 7.95 33.95 -23.87
CA LEU A 73 6.79 33.10 -23.74
C LEU A 73 5.98 33.11 -25.04
N ASP A 74 6.07 32.06 -25.85
CA ASP A 74 5.24 31.87 -27.04
C ASP A 74 4.04 30.96 -26.72
N LEU A 75 2.83 31.48 -26.94
CA LEU A 75 1.56 30.81 -26.72
C LEU A 75 0.84 30.47 -28.03
N SER A 76 1.52 30.59 -29.19
CA SER A 76 0.96 30.30 -30.52
C SER A 76 0.43 28.86 -30.68
N SER A 77 1.06 27.90 -30.00
CA SER A 77 0.61 26.52 -29.86
C SER A 77 0.67 26.14 -28.39
N PRO A 78 -0.31 26.59 -27.57
CA PRO A 78 -0.28 26.38 -26.14
C PRO A 78 -0.63 24.91 -25.88
N THR A 79 0.38 24.05 -25.78
CA THR A 79 0.20 22.72 -25.25
C THR A 79 -0.08 22.86 -23.75
N VAL A 80 -1.26 22.41 -23.32
CA VAL A 80 -1.67 22.42 -21.90
C VAL A 80 -1.65 21.00 -21.37
N THR A 81 -0.58 20.29 -21.67
CA THR A 81 -0.33 18.98 -21.08
C THR A 81 0.32 19.22 -19.72
N LEU A 82 -0.52 19.50 -18.72
CA LEU A 82 -0.07 19.79 -17.36
C LEU A 82 0.55 18.56 -16.65
N ASP A 83 0.52 17.38 -17.28
CA ASP A 83 1.28 16.21 -16.81
C ASP A 83 2.79 16.44 -16.93
N ASP A 84 3.23 17.18 -17.95
CA ASP A 84 4.62 17.62 -18.08
C ASP A 84 4.93 18.71 -17.04
N ARG A 85 5.94 18.46 -16.20
CA ARG A 85 6.30 19.37 -15.12
C ARG A 85 6.78 20.74 -15.61
N GLU A 86 7.55 20.79 -16.68
CA GLU A 86 8.06 22.07 -17.20
C GLU A 86 6.92 22.93 -17.78
N VAL A 87 5.98 22.27 -18.47
CA VAL A 87 4.75 22.91 -18.95
C VAL A 87 3.89 23.39 -17.77
N ARG A 88 3.70 22.55 -16.75
CA ARG A 88 2.92 22.89 -15.54
C ARG A 88 3.52 24.08 -14.78
N GLU A 89 4.83 24.10 -14.55
CA GLU A 89 5.54 25.22 -13.91
C GLU A 89 5.36 26.53 -14.69
N ARG A 90 5.43 26.46 -16.02
CA ARG A 90 5.17 27.63 -16.88
C ARG A 90 3.74 28.16 -16.71
N TRP A 91 2.75 27.27 -16.70
CA TRP A 91 1.35 27.65 -16.49
C TRP A 91 1.05 28.18 -15.08
N ILE A 92 1.75 27.69 -14.05
CA ILE A 92 1.70 28.26 -12.69
C ILE A 92 2.17 29.72 -12.72
N VAL A 93 3.31 29.99 -13.38
CA VAL A 93 3.82 31.36 -13.50
C VAL A 93 2.83 32.24 -14.28
N ILE A 94 2.26 31.76 -15.38
CA ILE A 94 1.23 32.51 -16.14
C ILE A 94 0.03 32.83 -15.24
N HIS A 95 -0.49 31.83 -14.52
CA HIS A 95 -1.60 32.00 -13.59
C HIS A 95 -1.28 33.09 -12.55
N ASP A 96 -0.11 33.04 -11.93
CA ASP A 96 0.28 33.99 -10.88
C ASP A 96 0.46 35.41 -11.42
N ARG A 97 1.02 35.57 -12.63
CA ARG A 97 1.16 36.88 -13.30
C ARG A 97 -0.19 37.48 -13.69
N VAL A 98 -1.11 36.66 -14.20
CA VAL A 98 -2.49 37.09 -14.51
C VAL A 98 -3.24 37.47 -13.22
N ARG A 99 -3.04 36.71 -12.15
CA ARG A 99 -3.63 36.98 -10.84
C ARG A 99 -3.10 38.27 -10.21
N ALA A 100 -1.81 38.54 -10.37
CA ALA A 100 -1.17 39.78 -9.93
C ALA A 100 -1.58 41.01 -10.76
N GLY A 101 -2.29 40.81 -11.88
CA GLY A 101 -2.69 41.89 -12.79
C GLY A 101 -1.54 42.42 -13.66
N GLU A 102 -0.42 41.70 -13.71
CA GLU A 102 0.74 42.05 -14.54
C GLU A 102 0.54 41.69 -16.02
N MET A 103 -0.33 40.71 -16.27
CA MET A 103 -0.71 40.28 -17.62
C MET A 103 -2.24 40.37 -17.82
N PRO A 104 -2.72 40.98 -18.91
CA PRO A 104 -1.98 41.85 -19.84
C PRO A 104 -1.62 43.22 -19.19
N PRO A 105 -0.50 43.86 -19.60
CA PRO A 105 -0.06 45.14 -19.04
C PRO A 105 -1.05 46.29 -19.32
N ASP A 106 -1.76 46.22 -20.44
CA ASP A 106 -2.95 47.02 -20.67
C ASP A 106 -4.18 46.27 -20.14
N GLN A 107 -4.74 46.74 -19.02
CA GLN A 107 -5.90 46.10 -18.38
C GLN A 107 -7.14 46.00 -19.29
N LYS A 108 -7.12 46.62 -20.48
CA LYS A 108 -8.17 46.56 -21.50
C LYS A 108 -8.16 45.26 -22.31
N GLY A 109 -7.04 44.52 -22.34
CA GLY A 109 -6.91 43.29 -23.12
C GLY A 109 -7.66 42.09 -22.54
N LEU A 110 -7.99 42.11 -21.24
CA LEU A 110 -8.64 40.98 -20.55
C LEU A 110 -9.69 41.50 -19.56
N SER A 111 -10.98 41.33 -19.89
CA SER A 111 -12.08 41.70 -18.98
C SER A 111 -11.99 40.94 -17.65
N ASP A 112 -12.45 41.56 -16.55
CA ASP A 112 -12.43 40.93 -15.21
C ASP A 112 -13.14 39.56 -15.19
N SER A 113 -14.24 39.44 -15.95
CA SER A 113 -14.96 38.18 -16.07
C SER A 113 -14.16 37.08 -16.79
N ASN A 114 -13.40 37.44 -17.83
CA ASN A 114 -12.51 36.51 -18.53
C ASN A 114 -11.29 36.18 -17.68
N ARG A 115 -10.75 37.16 -16.95
CA ARG A 115 -9.64 36.97 -16.00
C ARG A 115 -10.01 35.95 -14.95
N GLN A 116 -11.16 36.13 -14.28
CA GLN A 116 -11.60 35.21 -13.25
C GLN A 116 -11.84 33.81 -13.81
N ARG A 117 -12.53 33.69 -14.95
CA ARG A 117 -12.74 32.38 -15.61
C ARG A 117 -11.43 31.68 -15.97
N LEU A 118 -10.44 32.42 -16.47
CA LEU A 118 -9.12 31.90 -16.80
C LEU A 118 -8.41 31.39 -15.54
N LEU A 119 -8.39 32.20 -14.48
CA LEU A 119 -7.77 31.84 -13.21
C LEU A 119 -8.41 30.60 -12.58
N ASP A 120 -9.75 30.55 -12.52
CA ASP A 120 -10.47 29.42 -11.94
C ASP A 120 -10.18 28.13 -12.71
N THR A 121 -10.25 28.18 -14.06
CA THR A 121 -9.99 27.02 -14.91
C THR A 121 -8.55 26.54 -14.79
N LEU A 122 -7.58 27.45 -14.81
CA LEU A 122 -6.16 27.10 -14.64
C LEU A 122 -5.89 26.55 -13.24
N ASN A 123 -6.46 27.15 -12.20
CA ASN A 123 -6.29 26.69 -10.83
C ASN A 123 -6.81 25.26 -10.65
N GLU A 124 -8.01 24.96 -11.18
CA GLU A 124 -8.57 23.60 -11.14
C GLU A 124 -7.68 22.60 -11.89
N ALA A 125 -7.26 22.94 -13.11
CA ALA A 125 -6.44 22.06 -13.94
C ALA A 125 -5.04 21.83 -13.36
N ILE A 126 -4.38 22.87 -12.85
CA ILE A 126 -3.08 22.79 -12.18
C ILE A 126 -3.19 21.97 -10.91
N ALA A 127 -4.22 22.21 -10.08
CA ALA A 127 -4.39 21.49 -8.83
C ALA A 127 -4.71 20.00 -9.07
N GLU A 128 -5.43 19.66 -10.12
CA GLU A 128 -5.68 18.27 -10.50
C GLU A 128 -4.39 17.58 -10.97
N ALA A 129 -3.62 18.23 -11.85
CA ALA A 129 -2.34 17.70 -12.32
C ALA A 129 -1.34 17.53 -11.17
N ASP A 130 -1.28 18.48 -10.23
CA ASP A 130 -0.43 18.38 -9.03
C ASP A 130 -0.86 17.20 -8.13
N ARG A 131 -2.16 17.04 -7.88
CA ARG A 131 -2.67 15.89 -7.10
C ARG A 131 -2.35 14.55 -7.77
N ALA A 132 -2.48 14.46 -9.08
CA ALA A 132 -2.15 13.26 -9.84
C ALA A 132 -0.64 12.94 -9.76
N ASP A 133 0.21 13.96 -9.89
CA ASP A 133 1.67 13.83 -9.74
C ASP A 133 2.04 13.40 -8.32
N VAL A 134 1.48 14.04 -7.29
CA VAL A 134 1.71 13.69 -5.87
C VAL A 134 1.25 12.27 -5.56
N THR A 135 0.14 11.82 -6.14
CA THR A 135 -0.36 10.45 -5.94
C THR A 135 0.58 9.42 -6.57
N THR A 136 1.17 9.75 -7.71
CA THR A 136 2.04 8.84 -8.47
C THR A 136 3.48 8.83 -7.95
N ASN A 137 4.03 10.02 -7.70
CA ASN A 137 5.45 10.26 -7.44
C ASN A 137 5.75 10.71 -6.00
N GLY A 138 4.71 10.97 -5.20
CA GLY A 138 4.85 11.58 -3.88
C GLY A 138 5.01 13.10 -3.93
N ARG A 139 4.98 13.75 -2.75
CA ARG A 139 4.98 15.22 -2.65
C ARG A 139 6.34 15.87 -2.94
N GLY A 140 7.41 15.10 -3.02
CA GLY A 140 8.75 15.62 -3.16
C GLY A 140 9.78 14.51 -3.28
N PRO A 141 11.05 14.88 -3.52
CA PRO A 141 12.13 13.91 -3.61
C PRO A 141 12.20 13.09 -2.33
N MET A 142 12.39 11.78 -2.49
CA MET A 142 12.63 10.88 -1.35
C MET A 142 13.92 11.29 -0.64
N ARG A 143 13.88 11.29 0.70
CA ARG A 143 15.03 11.51 1.57
C ARG A 143 15.00 10.51 2.70
N ARG A 144 16.17 10.21 3.27
CA ARG A 144 16.22 9.53 4.57
C ARG A 144 15.83 10.49 5.70
N LEU A 145 15.47 9.92 6.85
CA LEU A 145 15.34 10.68 8.10
C LEU A 145 16.71 11.22 8.53
N THR A 146 16.73 12.37 9.21
CA THR A 146 17.94 12.82 9.93
C THR A 146 18.24 11.86 11.08
N ARG A 147 19.46 11.88 11.64
CA ARG A 147 19.82 11.04 12.79
C ARG A 147 18.92 11.29 14.00
N GLU A 148 18.52 12.54 14.21
CA GLU A 148 17.57 12.94 15.26
C GLU A 148 16.15 12.47 14.97
N GLU A 149 15.67 12.63 13.73
CA GLU A 149 14.34 12.15 13.33
C GLU A 149 14.25 10.63 13.45
N PHE A 150 15.33 9.91 13.09
CA PHE A 150 15.38 8.46 13.15
C PHE A 150 15.33 7.95 14.59
N GLU A 151 16.16 8.50 15.50
CA GLU A 151 16.11 8.16 16.92
C GLU A 151 14.72 8.43 17.49
N GLN A 152 14.16 9.61 17.24
CA GLN A 152 12.85 9.97 17.78
C GLN A 152 11.74 9.06 17.24
N ASN A 153 11.85 8.62 15.99
CA ASN A 153 10.92 7.67 15.39
C ASN A 153 11.00 6.29 16.07
N LEU A 154 12.20 5.77 16.33
CA LEU A 154 12.37 4.52 17.05
C LEU A 154 11.93 4.61 18.51
N ARG A 155 12.19 5.74 19.20
CA ARG A 155 11.66 6.01 20.55
C ARG A 155 10.14 5.86 20.59
N ASP A 156 9.45 6.41 19.61
CA ASP A 156 7.99 6.35 19.54
C ASP A 156 7.47 4.96 19.15
N ILE A 157 8.05 4.32 18.12
CA ILE A 157 7.61 2.99 17.66
C ILE A 157 7.85 1.92 18.73
N LEU A 158 9.04 1.91 19.34
CA LEU A 158 9.45 0.91 20.32
C LEU A 158 9.06 1.28 21.76
N LYS A 159 8.48 2.47 21.98
CA LYS A 159 8.12 3.00 23.30
C LYS A 159 9.31 3.04 24.27
N LEU A 160 10.48 3.40 23.75
CA LEU A 160 11.74 3.54 24.50
C LEU A 160 12.12 5.02 24.63
N PRO A 161 11.56 5.80 25.57
CA PRO A 161 11.80 7.25 25.64
C PRO A 161 13.26 7.64 25.95
N LEU A 162 14.04 6.72 26.49
CA LEU A 162 15.45 6.91 26.85
C LEU A 162 16.43 6.28 25.85
N LEU A 163 15.94 5.79 24.70
CA LEU A 163 16.81 5.23 23.65
C LEU A 163 17.82 6.30 23.19
N ASP A 164 19.10 5.98 23.22
CA ASP A 164 20.20 6.87 22.81
C ASP A 164 21.06 6.16 21.75
N ILE A 165 20.75 6.47 20.49
CA ILE A 165 21.37 5.84 19.30
C ILE A 165 21.77 6.87 18.23
N ARG A 166 21.48 8.16 18.45
CA ARG A 166 21.75 9.25 17.50
C ARG A 166 23.19 9.24 17.03
N ASP A 167 24.13 9.05 17.96
CA ASP A 167 25.57 9.14 17.68
C ASP A 167 26.15 7.86 17.08
N MET A 168 25.33 6.80 16.93
CA MET A 168 25.66 5.65 16.10
C MET A 168 25.56 5.97 14.60
N LEU A 169 24.81 7.02 14.24
CA LEU A 169 24.63 7.45 12.86
C LEU A 169 25.64 8.56 12.49
N PRO A 170 26.21 8.52 11.28
CA PRO A 170 26.98 9.65 10.75
C PRO A 170 26.18 10.95 10.77
N GLU A 171 26.90 12.07 10.94
CA GLU A 171 26.31 13.40 10.96
C GLU A 171 25.65 13.77 9.62
N ASP A 172 24.49 14.42 9.71
CA ASP A 172 23.73 14.85 8.54
C ASP A 172 24.37 16.07 7.87
N ARG A 173 24.43 16.06 6.54
CA ARG A 173 24.93 17.21 5.79
C ARG A 173 23.93 18.35 5.84
N VAL A 174 24.45 19.58 5.85
CA VAL A 174 23.67 20.80 5.84
C VAL A 174 23.73 21.43 4.45
N ALA A 175 22.57 21.73 3.86
CA ALA A 175 22.45 22.49 2.64
C ALA A 175 21.48 23.66 2.83
N HIS A 176 21.84 24.84 2.30
CA HIS A 176 21.08 26.08 2.47
C HIS A 176 20.79 26.43 3.94
N ARG A 177 21.70 26.05 4.87
CA ARG A 177 21.54 26.19 6.33
C ARG A 177 20.45 25.30 6.95
N PHE A 178 19.94 24.30 6.21
CA PHE A 178 19.00 23.30 6.70
C PHE A 178 19.60 21.89 6.62
N ASN A 179 19.28 21.04 7.59
CA ASN A 179 19.67 19.63 7.65
C ASN A 179 18.56 18.66 7.20
N ARG A 180 17.43 19.18 6.70
CA ARG A 180 16.28 18.39 6.20
C ARG A 180 16.08 18.49 4.69
N THR A 181 17.11 18.95 3.98
CA THR A 181 17.08 19.11 2.52
C THR A 181 17.34 17.75 1.86
N ALA A 182 16.43 17.30 0.99
CA ALA A 182 16.55 15.98 0.35
C ALA A 182 17.86 15.79 -0.42
N THR A 183 18.35 16.82 -1.11
CA THR A 183 19.61 16.78 -1.87
C THR A 183 20.85 16.60 -1.00
N ALA A 184 20.75 16.89 0.31
CA ALA A 184 21.83 16.71 1.28
C ALA A 184 21.72 15.41 2.08
N LEU A 185 20.59 14.69 1.97
CA LEU A 185 20.26 13.50 2.74
C LEU A 185 20.23 12.26 1.84
N ASP A 186 21.38 11.99 1.22
CA ASP A 186 21.64 10.76 0.47
C ASP A 186 21.89 9.56 1.40
N MET A 187 21.71 8.36 0.85
CA MET A 187 22.01 7.11 1.53
C MET A 187 23.31 6.53 0.98
N SER A 188 24.36 6.53 1.80
CA SER A 188 25.62 5.85 1.48
C SER A 188 25.66 4.44 2.09
N ARG A 189 26.62 3.62 1.64
CA ARG A 189 26.85 2.29 2.25
C ARG A 189 27.15 2.39 3.75
N VAL A 190 27.94 3.38 4.16
CA VAL A 190 28.30 3.62 5.57
C VAL A 190 27.07 3.99 6.36
N GLN A 191 26.21 4.84 5.79
CA GLN A 191 24.95 5.20 6.42
C GLN A 191 24.06 3.97 6.61
N LEU A 192 23.86 3.15 5.58
CA LEU A 192 23.01 1.96 5.66
C LEU A 192 23.50 0.98 6.74
N ALA A 193 24.81 0.74 6.83
CA ALA A 193 25.38 -0.11 7.87
C ALA A 193 25.08 0.44 9.27
N ALA A 194 25.31 1.74 9.49
CA ALA A 194 25.02 2.39 10.76
C ALA A 194 23.53 2.34 11.15
N TYR A 195 22.62 2.44 10.17
CA TYR A 195 21.19 2.27 10.42
C TYR A 195 20.86 0.84 10.87
N LEU A 196 21.45 -0.18 10.24
CA LEU A 196 21.23 -1.57 10.64
C LEU A 196 21.73 -1.82 12.07
N ASP A 197 22.93 -1.34 12.40
CA ASP A 197 23.51 -1.48 13.75
C ASP A 197 22.67 -0.74 14.81
N ALA A 198 22.17 0.47 14.47
CA ALA A 198 21.31 1.25 15.36
C ALA A 198 19.95 0.58 15.57
N VAL A 199 19.36 -0.02 14.53
CA VAL A 199 18.11 -0.79 14.63
C VAL A 199 18.31 -2.02 15.50
N GLU A 200 19.36 -2.81 15.27
CA GLU A 200 19.68 -3.99 16.07
C GLU A 200 19.81 -3.63 17.55
N THR A 201 20.57 -2.58 17.86
CA THR A 201 20.74 -2.08 19.23
C THR A 201 19.40 -1.64 19.85
N SER A 202 18.56 -0.96 19.08
CA SER A 202 17.24 -0.52 19.54
C SER A 202 16.30 -1.70 19.81
N LEU A 203 16.32 -2.72 18.94
CA LEU A 203 15.50 -3.92 19.10
C LEU A 203 15.94 -4.75 20.30
N GLN A 204 17.24 -4.87 20.55
CA GLN A 204 17.77 -5.57 21.73
C GLN A 204 17.31 -4.91 23.04
N GLN A 205 17.15 -3.58 23.07
CA GLN A 205 16.57 -2.88 24.22
C GLN A 205 15.05 -3.03 24.32
N ALA A 206 14.35 -3.14 23.19
CA ALA A 206 12.90 -3.26 23.15
C ALA A 206 12.42 -4.67 23.53
N VAL A 207 13.18 -5.70 23.16
CA VAL A 207 12.85 -7.10 23.48
C VAL A 207 13.20 -7.38 24.94
N ALA A 208 12.30 -8.04 25.65
CA ALA A 208 12.52 -8.41 27.04
C ALA A 208 13.75 -9.33 27.15
N GLY A 209 14.81 -8.86 27.81
CA GLY A 209 16.04 -9.61 28.07
C GLY A 209 15.88 -10.68 29.16
N VAL A 210 14.69 -11.25 29.35
CA VAL A 210 14.51 -12.37 30.27
C VAL A 210 15.09 -13.64 29.63
N PRO A 211 16.06 -14.31 30.27
CA PRO A 211 16.70 -15.52 29.73
C PRO A 211 15.72 -16.65 29.44
N GLU A 212 14.60 -16.67 30.18
CA GLU A 212 13.53 -17.63 30.01
C GLU A 212 12.22 -16.90 29.74
N PRO A 213 11.39 -17.39 28.79
CA PRO A 213 10.04 -16.91 28.64
C PRO A 213 9.28 -17.09 29.95
N PRO A 214 8.30 -16.22 30.27
CA PRO A 214 7.45 -16.44 31.43
C PRO A 214 6.86 -17.86 31.37
N PRO A 215 6.78 -18.57 32.50
CA PRO A 215 6.29 -19.95 32.51
C PRO A 215 4.92 -19.99 31.83
N GLY A 216 4.80 -20.83 30.81
CA GLY A 216 3.54 -21.01 30.10
C GLY A 216 2.47 -21.48 31.09
N THR A 217 1.34 -20.78 31.13
CA THR A 217 0.18 -21.23 31.90
C THR A 217 -0.53 -22.34 31.14
N MET A 218 -0.34 -23.57 31.59
CA MET A 218 -1.17 -24.68 31.17
C MET A 218 -2.46 -24.66 32.01
N TYR A 219 -3.60 -24.38 31.39
CA TYR A 219 -4.90 -24.61 32.00
C TYR A 219 -5.57 -25.81 31.32
N ARG A 220 -6.15 -26.70 32.11
CA ARG A 220 -7.02 -27.75 31.59
C ARG A 220 -8.43 -27.20 31.57
N ALA A 221 -8.95 -26.89 30.38
CA ALA A 221 -10.38 -26.69 30.21
C ALA A 221 -11.07 -28.06 30.21
N ALA A 222 -12.06 -28.25 31.09
CA ALA A 222 -13.05 -29.31 30.88
C ALA A 222 -13.80 -29.04 29.57
N GLY A 223 -14.35 -30.06 28.91
CA GLY A 223 -14.94 -29.90 27.57
C GLY A 223 -15.94 -28.74 27.45
N THR A 224 -16.72 -28.50 28.52
CA THR A 224 -17.72 -27.42 28.65
C THR A 224 -17.13 -26.02 28.74
N GLN A 225 -15.88 -25.87 29.16
CA GLN A 225 -15.17 -24.58 29.25
C GLN A 225 -14.48 -24.20 27.93
N LEU A 226 -14.52 -25.08 26.92
CA LEU A 226 -14.03 -24.76 25.56
C LEU A 226 -15.00 -23.89 24.76
N PHE A 227 -16.25 -23.76 25.22
CA PHE A 227 -17.30 -22.98 24.57
C PHE A 227 -17.98 -22.04 25.58
N SER A 228 -18.51 -20.91 25.10
CA SER A 228 -19.21 -19.94 25.96
C SER A 228 -20.57 -20.44 26.49
N ALA A 229 -21.04 -21.58 25.99
CA ALA A 229 -22.26 -22.25 26.43
C ALA A 229 -22.06 -23.77 26.41
N SER A 230 -22.85 -24.51 27.18
CA SER A 230 -22.94 -25.97 27.15
C SER A 230 -23.43 -26.53 25.80
N GLY A 231 -23.66 -25.67 24.79
CA GLY A 231 -24.06 -26.06 23.45
C GLY A 231 -22.85 -26.37 22.56
N THR A 232 -22.85 -27.55 21.97
CA THR A 232 -21.89 -27.91 20.92
C THR A 232 -22.37 -27.39 19.56
N PHE A 233 -21.45 -27.23 18.60
CA PHE A 233 -21.80 -26.82 17.24
C PHE A 233 -22.21 -28.07 16.42
N GLY A 234 -23.45 -28.06 15.93
CA GLY A 234 -24.06 -29.20 15.23
C GLY A 234 -24.82 -30.12 16.20
N GLU A 235 -25.75 -30.91 15.66
CA GLU A 235 -26.50 -31.93 16.40
C GLU A 235 -25.55 -32.94 17.08
N ARG A 236 -26.11 -33.85 17.90
CA ARG A 236 -25.36 -34.93 18.61
C ARG A 236 -24.43 -35.77 17.71
N GLU A 237 -24.58 -35.66 16.40
CA GLU A 237 -23.83 -36.37 15.37
C GLU A 237 -22.52 -35.66 14.97
N ALA A 238 -22.30 -34.41 15.39
CA ALA A 238 -21.08 -33.64 15.11
C ALA A 238 -20.17 -33.57 16.34
N MET A 239 -20.67 -33.00 17.42
CA MET A 239 -19.90 -32.74 18.65
C MET A 239 -20.80 -32.97 19.86
N PHE A 240 -20.34 -33.72 20.86
CA PHE A 240 -21.10 -33.99 22.08
C PHE A 240 -20.17 -34.21 23.28
N PHE A 241 -20.71 -34.06 24.48
CA PHE A 241 -19.98 -34.37 25.71
C PHE A 241 -20.11 -35.84 26.06
N ALA A 242 -19.02 -36.45 26.50
CA ALA A 242 -18.96 -37.85 26.89
C ALA A 242 -18.23 -38.03 28.22
N LYS A 243 -18.67 -39.02 28.98
CA LYS A 243 -18.00 -39.49 30.21
C LYS A 243 -18.03 -41.02 30.21
N ASP A 244 -16.91 -41.64 30.57
CA ASP A 244 -16.78 -43.10 30.60
C ASP A 244 -17.21 -43.81 29.29
N ASN A 245 -16.84 -43.23 28.14
CA ASN A 245 -17.24 -43.67 26.79
C ASN A 245 -18.75 -43.68 26.51
N LYS A 246 -19.54 -42.92 27.28
CA LYS A 246 -20.98 -42.74 27.06
C LYS A 246 -21.30 -41.27 26.80
N ALA A 247 -22.15 -41.01 25.82
CA ALA A 247 -22.66 -39.67 25.57
C ALA A 247 -23.50 -39.19 26.77
N VAL A 248 -23.26 -37.95 27.19
CA VAL A 248 -23.96 -37.26 28.28
C VAL A 248 -25.18 -36.54 27.68
N SER A 249 -26.34 -36.66 28.32
CA SER A 249 -27.55 -35.93 27.91
C SER A 249 -27.53 -34.49 28.45
N ASP A 250 -28.32 -33.59 27.85
CA ASP A 250 -28.37 -32.17 28.26
C ASP A 250 -28.70 -31.97 29.75
N LYS A 251 -29.51 -32.87 30.33
CA LYS A 251 -29.85 -32.84 31.77
C LYS A 251 -28.66 -33.22 32.64
N GLU A 252 -27.94 -34.26 32.25
CA GLU A 252 -26.74 -34.73 32.96
C GLU A 252 -25.59 -33.72 32.78
N LEU A 253 -25.56 -33.00 31.66
CA LEU A 253 -24.54 -32.00 31.36
C LEU A 253 -24.59 -30.82 32.32
N GLU A 254 -25.78 -30.35 32.71
CA GLU A 254 -25.92 -29.26 33.70
C GLU A 254 -25.36 -29.64 35.07
N GLU A 255 -25.46 -30.92 35.44
CA GLU A 255 -24.92 -31.46 36.70
C GLU A 255 -23.40 -31.72 36.60
N LEU A 256 -22.92 -32.11 35.41
CA LEU A 256 -21.53 -32.50 35.15
C LEU A 256 -20.68 -31.39 34.52
N LYS A 257 -21.20 -30.17 34.40
CA LYS A 257 -20.53 -29.09 33.65
C LYS A 257 -19.16 -28.68 34.17
N ASP A 258 -18.91 -28.89 35.46
CA ASP A 258 -17.62 -28.59 36.10
C ASP A 258 -16.81 -29.87 36.37
N ASP A 259 -17.25 -31.02 35.88
CA ASP A 259 -16.58 -32.31 36.08
C ASP A 259 -15.32 -32.41 35.21
N PRO A 260 -14.12 -32.57 35.80
CA PRO A 260 -12.86 -32.65 35.05
C PRO A 260 -12.72 -33.95 34.22
N ALA A 261 -13.56 -34.96 34.47
CA ALA A 261 -13.62 -36.21 33.69
C ALA A 261 -14.53 -36.11 32.46
N LEU A 262 -15.22 -34.97 32.27
CA LEU A 262 -16.05 -34.74 31.11
C LEU A 262 -15.18 -34.41 29.89
N GLU A 263 -15.31 -35.21 28.84
CA GLU A 263 -14.57 -35.08 27.60
C GLU A 263 -15.47 -34.54 26.48
N LEU A 264 -14.88 -33.80 25.54
CA LEU A 264 -15.53 -33.41 24.29
C LEU A 264 -15.23 -34.48 23.24
N ALA A 265 -16.26 -35.20 22.81
CA ALA A 265 -16.17 -36.16 21.73
C ALA A 265 -16.50 -35.46 20.39
N LEU A 266 -15.62 -35.65 19.41
CA LEU A 266 -15.81 -35.20 18.04
C LEU A 266 -16.03 -36.43 17.15
N PHE A 267 -17.20 -36.56 16.54
CA PHE A 267 -17.45 -37.63 15.59
C PHE A 267 -16.89 -37.22 14.21
N ARG A 268 -15.78 -37.84 13.80
CA ARG A 268 -15.22 -37.64 12.46
C ARG A 268 -15.77 -38.69 11.50
N SER A 269 -16.86 -38.39 10.80
CA SER A 269 -17.23 -39.15 9.61
C SER A 269 -16.32 -38.76 8.44
N ALA A 270 -16.08 -39.66 7.49
CA ALA A 270 -15.15 -39.44 6.38
C ALA A 270 -15.65 -38.43 5.32
N HIS A 271 -16.89 -37.96 5.44
CA HIS A 271 -17.57 -37.12 4.45
C HIS A 271 -18.33 -35.99 5.17
N TRP A 272 -17.69 -34.82 5.20
CA TRP A 272 -18.24 -33.55 5.69
C TRP A 272 -18.79 -32.71 4.51
N PRO A 273 -19.88 -31.92 4.65
CA PRO A 273 -20.83 -31.80 5.76
C PRO A 273 -22.22 -32.41 5.47
N TYR A 274 -22.92 -32.86 6.51
CA TYR A 274 -24.39 -32.96 6.47
C TYR A 274 -24.96 -31.55 6.55
N PHE A 275 -25.40 -31.02 5.40
CA PHE A 275 -26.39 -29.96 5.38
C PHE A 275 -27.73 -30.55 5.82
N GLY A 276 -28.34 -30.01 6.86
CA GLY A 276 -29.69 -30.38 7.26
C GLY A 276 -30.15 -29.66 8.52
N TYR A 277 -30.63 -28.42 8.32
CA TYR A 277 -31.61 -27.65 9.11
C TYR A 277 -31.50 -27.63 10.64
#